data_AF-A0A3M1D9E9-F1
#
_entry.id   AF-A0A3M1D9E9-F1
#
_cell.length_a   1.000
_cell.length_b   1.000
_cell.length_c   1.000
_cell.angle_alpha   90.00
_cell.angle_beta   90.00
_cell.angle_gamma   90.00
#
_symmetry.space_group_name_H-M   'P 1'
#
loop_
_entity.id
_entity.type
_entity.pdbx_description
1 polymer ?
#
loop_
_entity_poly.entity_id
_entity_poly.type
_entity_poly.pdbx_seq_one_letter_code
_entity_poly.pdbx_strand_id
1 'polypeptide(L)' 'MPDPKLISDYLAGLEFVAFDTETTGMWAFSNRLVELSGVKFRLLEEGSETFSELINPRRPIPPE' A
#
# COMPACT_ATOMS: atom_id res chain seq x y z
N MET A 1 15.42 -8.75 13.20
CA MET A 1 14.47 -7.81 13.83
C MET A 1 15.26 -6.56 14.22
N PRO A 2 14.72 -5.34 14.04
CA PRO A 2 15.41 -4.12 14.44
C PRO A 2 15.77 -4.16 15.93
N ASP A 3 16.84 -3.47 16.33
CA ASP A 3 17.09 -3.23 17.76
C ASP A 3 15.89 -2.44 18.31
N PRO A 4 15.08 -3.00 19.23
CA PRO A 4 13.85 -2.35 19.70
C PRO A 4 14.11 -1.01 20.40
N LYS A 5 15.37 -0.69 20.69
CA LYS A 5 15.77 0.34 21.65
C LYS A 5 15.50 1.80 21.28
N LEU A 6 14.84 2.14 20.17
CA LEU A 6 14.24 3.48 20.06
C LEU A 6 13.14 3.57 18.99
N ILE A 7 12.13 2.69 19.06
CA ILE A 7 10.82 3.09 18.53
C ILE A 7 10.24 4.06 19.56
N SER A 8 10.06 5.32 19.19
CA SER A 8 9.44 6.28 20.10
C SER A 8 8.02 5.85 20.44
N ASP A 9 7.57 6.15 21.66
CA ASP A 9 6.17 5.91 22.08
C ASP A 9 5.17 6.50 21.08
N TYR A 10 5.58 7.59 20.42
CA TYR A 10 4.84 8.18 19.31
C TYR A 10 4.63 7.16 18.17
N LEU A 11 5.69 6.59 17.60
CA LEU A 11 5.57 5.61 16.51
C LEU A 11 4.89 4.32 16.95
N ALA A 12 5.10 3.89 18.19
CA ALA A 12 4.44 2.70 18.74
C ALA A 12 2.91 2.85 18.82
N GLY A 13 2.41 4.07 19.06
CA GLY A 13 0.98 4.37 19.11
C GLY A 13 0.31 4.65 17.76
N LEU A 14 1.05 4.58 16.65
CA LEU A 14 0.50 4.82 15.31
C LEU A 14 0.01 3.55 14.62
N GLU A 15 -0.95 3.75 13.74
CA GLU A 15 -1.40 2.77 12.77
C GLU A 15 -0.75 3.05 11.41
N PHE A 16 -0.13 2.03 10.84
CA PHE A 16 0.60 2.12 9.59
C PHE A 16 -0.16 1.40 8.49
N VAL A 17 -0.04 1.94 7.28
CA VAL A 17 -0.52 1.28 6.07
C VAL A 17 0.65 1.23 5.09
N ALA A 18 1.13 0.02 4.80
CA ALA A 18 1.94 -0.21 3.62
C ALA A 18 0.98 -0.43 2.45
N PHE A 19 1.14 0.30 1.36
CA PHE A 19 0.26 0.19 0.21
C PHE A 19 1.07 0.09 -1.09
N ASP A 20 0.44 -0.49 -2.10
CA ASP A 20 0.95 -0.55 -3.45
C ASP A 20 -0.19 -0.29 -4.44
N THR A 21 0.18 0.09 -5.67
CA THR A 21 -0.79 0.36 -6.73
C THR A 21 -0.32 -0.20 -8.04
N GLU A 22 -1.25 -0.83 -8.76
CA GLU A 22 -1.01 -1.25 -10.13
C GLU A 22 -1.59 -0.24 -11.12
N THR A 23 -0.89 -0.03 -12.23
CA THR A 23 -1.27 0.96 -13.23
C THR A 23 -1.23 0.38 -14.62
N THR A 24 -1.92 1.03 -15.56
CA THR A 24 -1.81 0.69 -16.98
C THR A 24 -0.44 1.08 -17.59
N GLY A 25 0.50 1.62 -16.83
CA GLY A 25 1.83 2.04 -17.30
C GLY A 25 2.44 3.19 -16.48
N MET A 26 3.70 3.53 -16.75
CA MET A 26 4.53 4.38 -15.88
C MET A 26 4.23 5.90 -15.92
N TRP A 27 3.53 6.39 -16.94
CA TRP A 27 3.31 7.83 -17.13
C TRP A 27 1.97 8.28 -16.56
N ALA A 28 1.98 9.02 -15.44
CA ALA A 28 0.76 9.44 -14.73
C ALA A 28 -0.24 10.24 -15.60
N PHE A 29 0.28 11.06 -16.53
CA PHE A 29 -0.57 11.83 -17.46
C PHE A 29 -1.44 10.92 -18.35
N SER A 30 -0.88 9.80 -18.80
CA SER A 30 -1.49 8.94 -19.80
C SER A 30 -1.92 7.57 -19.28
N ASN A 31 -1.72 7.23 -18.01
CA ASN A 31 -2.09 5.93 -17.46
C ASN A 31 -3.14 6.05 -16.35
N ARG A 32 -3.71 4.92 -15.92
CA ARG A 32 -4.77 4.84 -14.91
C ARG A 32 -4.45 3.73 -13.92
N LEU A 33 -4.99 3.86 -12.71
CA LEU A 33 -4.94 2.80 -11.70
C LEU A 33 -5.78 1.60 -12.14
N VAL A 34 -5.29 0.42 -11.80
CA VAL A 34 -5.94 -0.88 -12.01
C VAL A 34 -6.23 -1.54 -10.66
N GLU A 35 -5.40 -1.30 -9.65
CA GLU A 35 -5.58 -1.83 -8.30
C GLU A 35 -5.03 -0.84 -7.27
N LEU A 36 -5.66 -0.80 -6.09
CA LEU A 36 -5.09 -0.28 -4.85
C LEU A 36 -5.13 -1.40 -3.80
N SER A 37 -3.99 -1.71 -3.22
CA SER A 37 -3.88 -2.74 -2.17
C SER A 37 -3.02 -2.27 -1.02
N GLY A 38 -3.19 -2.90 0.13
CA GLY A 38 -2.38 -2.57 1.30
C GLY A 38 -2.54 -3.50 2.48
N VAL A 39 -1.61 -3.30 3.42
CA VAL A 39 -1.53 -4.00 4.70
C VAL A 39 -1.53 -2.94 5.80
N LYS A 40 -2.52 -3.04 6.68
CA LYS A 40 -2.71 -2.21 7.86
C LYS A 40 -2.18 -2.93 9.10
N PHE A 41 -1.29 -2.29 9.86
CA PHE A 41 -0.62 -2.92 11.00
C PHE A 41 -0.15 -1.88 12.03
N ARG A 42 0.24 -2.35 13.22
CA ARG A 42 0.96 -1.56 14.24
C ARG A 42 2.31 -2.20 14.53
N LEU A 43 3.33 -1.40 14.88
CA LEU A 43 4.72 -1.87 14.97
C LEU A 43 4.97 -2.88 16.10
N LEU A 44 4.19 -2.80 17.19
CA LEU A 44 4.38 -3.62 18.40
C LEU A 44 3.19 -4.55 18.69
N GLU A 45 2.18 -4.59 17.82
CA GLU A 45 1.04 -5.50 17.95
C GLU A 45 1.16 -6.62 16.93
N GLU A 46 0.76 -7.82 17.32
CA GLU A 46 0.68 -8.94 16.39
C GLU A 46 -0.58 -8.84 15.53
N GLY A 47 -0.42 -9.14 14.24
CA GLY A 47 -1.51 -9.16 13.27
C GLY A 47 -1.50 -7.97 12.31
N SER A 48 -2.26 -8.14 11.24
CA SER A 48 -2.45 -7.13 10.19
C SER A 48 -3.76 -7.37 9.48
N GLU A 49 -4.37 -6.31 8.98
CA GLU A 49 -5.53 -6.38 8.09
C GLU A 49 -5.07 -6.09 6.67
N THR A 50 -5.51 -6.90 5.70
CA THR A 50 -5.22 -6.68 4.28
C THR A 50 -6.45 -6.16 3.57
N PHE A 51 -6.24 -5.28 2.60
CA PHE A 51 -7.28 -4.82 1.68
C PHE A 51 -6.74 -4.79 0.25
N SER A 52 -7.62 -5.04 -0.71
CA SER A 52 -7.35 -4.90 -2.13
C SER A 52 -8.67 -4.56 -2.83
N GLU A 53 -8.61 -3.59 -3.73
CA GLU A 53 -9.73 -3.20 -4.57
C GLU A 53 -9.27 -3.03 -6.02
N LEU A 54 -9.96 -3.75 -6.93
CA LEU A 54 -9.78 -3.58 -8.36
C LEU A 54 -10.53 -2.34 -8.84
N ILE A 55 -9.84 -1.51 -9.62
CA ILE A 55 -10.34 -0.26 -10.15
C ILE A 55 -10.51 -0.43 -11.66
N ASN A 56 -11.69 -0.15 -12.20
CA ASN A 56 -11.89 -0.13 -13.65
C ASN A 56 -11.15 1.10 -14.24
N PRO A 57 -10.06 0.91 -15.03
CA PRO A 57 -9.26 2.03 -15.54
C PRO A 57 -9.99 2.82 -16.64
N ARG A 58 -11.16 2.34 -17.11
CA ARG A 58 -11.96 2.89 -18.23
C ARG A 58 -11.15 3.07 -19.51
N ARG A 59 -10.13 2.23 -19.71
CA ARG A 59 -9.28 2.13 -20.89
C ARG A 59 -8.69 0.73 -20.99
N PRO A 60 -8.22 0.30 -22.17
CA PRO A 60 -7.41 -0.90 -22.29
C PRO A 60 -6.07 -0.75 -21.55
N ILE A 61 -5.57 -1.87 -21.03
CA ILE A 61 -4.16 -2.02 -20.66
C ILE A 61 -3.36 -2.03 -21.97
N PRO A 62 -2.29 -1.22 -22.11
CA PRO A 62 -1.45 -1.23 -23.31
C PRO A 62 -0.97 -2.66 -23.63
N PRO A 63 -0.86 -3.03 -24.92
CA PRO A 63 -0.11 -4.22 -25.29
C PRO A 63 1.37 -4.05 -24.89
N GLU A 64 2.07 -5.17 -24.73
CA GLU A 64 3.52 -5.22 -24.42
C GLU A 64 4.36 -4.26 -25.28
#